data_AF-H2Y4C0-F1
#
_entry.id   AF-H2Y4C0-F1
#
_cell.length_a   1.000
_cell.length_b   1.000
_cell.length_c   1.000
_cell.angle_alpha   90.00
_cell.angle_beta   90.00
_cell.angle_gamma   90.00
#
_symmetry.space_group_name_H-M   'P 1'
#
loop_
_entity.id
_entity.type
_entity.pdbx_description
1 polymer ?
#
loop_
_entity_poly.entity_id
_entity_poly.type
_entity_poly.pdbx_seq_one_letter_code
_entity_poly.pdbx_strand_id
1 'polypeptide(L)'
;MLPVYAPYVIAAYKGKRRTEMPPHLYSIADNAYTEMLMNRENQSMLITGESGAGKTVNTKKVIQYFALVAAFGGSQDDGKGTLEDQIVQCNPAMEAFGNAKTVRNDNSSRFGKFIRIHFGSTGLLASGDIEHYLLEKSRVIYQQEGERNYHIFYQIISGSKPELIGEIVFQIMCKACLYSTKSKRKFVYRSTADMTNMLSDAFRVLGFNQEEISGIYRLMAGIMHQQNMKFKNKQREEQAEPDGTEDADKVAYLFGLNSADFIKYLCHPRVKVGNEYVTKGQSCHQVSYGIGALSKGLFGRHFDWLVKLINQTLSTKLPRSFFIGVLDIAGFEIFDSNSFEQLCINFTNEKLQQFFNHHMFVLEQEEYKKEGIDWVFIDFGMDLAACIELIEKPLGIMSILEEECMFPKASDDTFKDKLYQNHLGKSKAFGKPVKKTKYEAHFELYHYAGTVQYNICGWLEKNKDPLNNSVVDLYKKASMKLMQTIWEGYVSPEEGNGGGKGGKRKKGGSFMTVSSLHRQSLNALMTNLRSTAPHFVRCLIPNERKCPGEMDSHLVLHQLRCNGVLEGIRICRKGFPNRVPYGDFKQRYRILNPNAAPEGQFMDS
;
A
#
# COMPACT_ATOMS: atom_id res chain seq x y z
N MET A 1 -2.40 13.66 -23.49
CA MET A 1 -2.34 12.19 -23.37
C MET A 1 -1.63 11.65 -24.61
N LEU A 2 -0.73 10.67 -24.49
CA LEU A 2 -0.07 10.10 -25.67
C LEU A 2 -1.10 9.33 -26.54
N PRO A 3 -1.04 9.41 -27.88
CA PRO A 3 -2.02 8.78 -28.77
C PRO A 3 -2.03 7.25 -28.66
N VAL A 4 -0.98 6.66 -28.10
CA VAL A 4 -0.83 5.21 -27.87
C VAL A 4 -1.87 4.61 -26.90
N TYR A 5 -2.60 5.44 -26.15
CA TYR A 5 -3.67 5.00 -25.25
C TYR A 5 -5.07 5.36 -25.77
N ALA A 6 -5.20 5.71 -27.04
CA ALA A 6 -6.48 5.99 -27.66
C ALA A 6 -7.33 4.70 -27.82
N PRO A 7 -8.68 4.80 -27.83
CA PRO A 7 -9.56 3.63 -27.92
C PRO A 7 -9.30 2.74 -29.13
N TYR A 8 -8.92 3.30 -30.29
CA TYR A 8 -8.62 2.52 -31.49
C TYR A 8 -7.39 1.61 -31.31
N VAL A 9 -6.44 1.98 -30.44
CA VAL A 9 -5.26 1.15 -30.14
C VAL A 9 -5.69 -0.09 -29.37
N ILE A 10 -6.63 0.04 -28.43
CA ILE A 10 -7.18 -1.11 -27.68
C ILE A 10 -7.78 -2.13 -28.64
N ALA A 11 -8.58 -1.68 -29.61
CA ALA A 11 -9.15 -2.55 -30.64
C ALA A 11 -8.08 -3.24 -31.50
N ALA A 12 -6.96 -2.57 -31.79
CA ALA A 12 -5.87 -3.15 -32.56
C ALA A 12 -5.12 -4.26 -31.81
N TYR A 13 -5.01 -4.18 -30.49
CA TYR A 13 -4.32 -5.19 -29.67
C TYR A 13 -5.21 -6.36 -29.25
N LYS A 14 -6.54 -6.24 -29.34
CA LYS A 14 -7.49 -7.27 -28.92
C LYS A 14 -7.29 -8.58 -29.68
N GLY A 15 -7.02 -9.66 -28.93
CA GLY A 15 -6.86 -11.01 -29.47
C GLY A 15 -5.64 -11.17 -30.40
N LYS A 16 -4.62 -10.32 -30.23
CA LYS A 16 -3.40 -10.36 -31.03
C LYS A 16 -2.26 -11.00 -30.26
N ARG A 17 -1.49 -11.84 -30.94
CA ARG A 17 -0.30 -12.44 -30.33
C ARG A 17 0.78 -11.38 -30.13
N ARG A 18 1.63 -11.58 -29.12
CA ARG A 18 2.76 -10.70 -28.81
C ARG A 18 3.70 -10.42 -30.00
N THR A 19 3.80 -11.33 -30.97
CA THR A 19 4.63 -11.17 -32.16
C THR A 19 3.96 -10.40 -33.30
N GLU A 20 2.62 -10.24 -33.25
CA GLU A 20 1.84 -9.59 -34.30
C GLU A 20 1.74 -8.07 -34.08
N MET A 21 1.95 -7.61 -32.86
CA MET A 21 1.85 -6.21 -32.47
C MET A 21 3.15 -5.73 -31.81
N PRO A 22 3.51 -4.44 -31.96
CA PRO A 22 4.71 -3.91 -31.32
C PRO A 22 4.60 -3.96 -29.79
N PRO A 23 5.73 -3.88 -29.05
CA PRO A 23 5.73 -3.93 -27.59
C PRO A 23 4.86 -2.82 -26.98
N HIS A 24 3.81 -3.23 -26.27
CA HIS A 24 2.91 -2.30 -25.58
C HIS A 24 2.28 -2.98 -24.36
N LEU A 25 1.88 -2.17 -23.38
CA LEU A 25 1.23 -2.65 -22.15
C LEU A 25 -0.03 -3.47 -22.44
N TYR A 26 -0.80 -3.08 -23.46
CA TYR A 26 -2.00 -3.80 -23.89
C TYR A 26 -1.71 -5.21 -24.41
N SER A 27 -0.54 -5.44 -25.02
CA SER A 27 -0.17 -6.82 -25.40
C SER A 27 0.00 -7.71 -24.17
N ILE A 28 0.60 -7.19 -23.10
CA ILE A 28 0.78 -7.96 -21.85
C ILE A 28 -0.59 -8.24 -21.21
N ALA A 29 -1.47 -7.25 -21.18
CA ALA A 29 -2.82 -7.43 -20.66
C ALA A 29 -3.65 -8.42 -21.51
N ASP A 30 -3.57 -8.34 -22.84
CA ASP A 30 -4.27 -9.27 -23.74
C ASP A 30 -3.75 -10.70 -23.61
N ASN A 31 -2.43 -10.89 -23.47
CA ASN A 31 -1.85 -12.21 -23.24
C ASN A 31 -2.34 -12.78 -21.89
N ALA A 32 -2.30 -11.99 -20.81
CA ALA A 32 -2.82 -12.43 -19.51
C ALA A 32 -4.30 -12.83 -19.59
N TYR A 33 -5.12 -12.04 -20.28
CA TYR A 33 -6.53 -12.37 -20.51
C TYR A 33 -6.72 -13.66 -21.32
N THR A 34 -5.99 -13.80 -22.42
CA THR A 34 -6.07 -14.96 -23.31
C THR A 34 -5.59 -16.23 -22.62
N GLU A 35 -4.45 -16.18 -21.92
CA GLU A 35 -3.88 -17.29 -21.16
C GLU A 35 -4.80 -17.72 -20.00
N MET A 36 -5.45 -16.78 -19.32
CA MET A 36 -6.45 -17.10 -18.29
C MET A 36 -7.58 -17.96 -18.87
N LEU A 37 -8.11 -17.59 -20.05
CA LEU A 37 -9.21 -18.31 -20.69
C LEU A 37 -8.77 -19.67 -21.25
N MET A 38 -7.55 -19.76 -21.78
CA MET A 38 -7.00 -20.99 -22.35
C MET A 38 -6.62 -21.99 -21.25
N ASN A 39 -5.83 -21.55 -20.27
CA ASN A 39 -5.25 -22.42 -19.25
C ASN A 39 -6.18 -22.63 -18.05
N ARG A 40 -7.24 -21.81 -17.90
CA ARG A 40 -8.16 -21.84 -16.76
C ARG A 40 -7.44 -21.65 -15.42
N GLU A 41 -6.46 -20.75 -15.41
CA GLU A 41 -5.66 -20.39 -14.24
C GLU A 41 -5.75 -18.90 -13.94
N ASN A 42 -5.73 -18.55 -12.65
CA ASN A 42 -5.69 -17.16 -12.23
C ASN A 42 -4.37 -16.51 -12.62
N GLN A 43 -4.42 -15.23 -12.99
CA GLN A 43 -3.24 -14.48 -13.43
C GLN A 43 -2.94 -13.35 -12.44
N SER A 44 -1.71 -12.86 -12.46
CA SER A 44 -1.36 -11.60 -11.81
C SER A 44 -0.51 -10.73 -12.71
N MET A 45 -0.64 -9.41 -12.58
CA MET A 45 0.19 -8.42 -13.25
C MET A 45 0.92 -7.60 -12.19
N LEU A 46 2.24 -7.74 -12.13
CA LEU A 46 3.11 -7.04 -11.18
C LEU A 46 3.76 -5.85 -11.86
N ILE A 47 3.28 -4.65 -11.52
CA ILE A 47 3.82 -3.39 -12.03
C ILE A 47 4.77 -2.81 -10.98
N THR A 48 6.07 -2.88 -11.25
CA THR A 48 7.11 -2.50 -10.29
C THR A 48 8.06 -1.46 -10.87
N GLY A 49 8.82 -0.80 -10.01
CA GLY A 49 9.73 0.28 -10.37
C GLY A 49 9.85 1.30 -9.25
N GLU A 50 10.81 2.22 -9.36
CA GLU A 50 11.07 3.23 -8.33
C GLU A 50 9.88 4.20 -8.14
N SER A 51 9.89 4.93 -7.02
CA SER A 51 8.89 5.96 -6.73
C SER A 51 8.93 7.06 -7.79
N GLY A 52 7.80 7.27 -8.49
CA GLY A 52 7.69 8.23 -9.60
C GLY A 52 7.76 7.60 -11.00
N ALA A 53 8.00 6.29 -11.13
CA ALA A 53 8.09 5.62 -12.43
C ALA A 53 6.77 5.48 -13.20
N GLY A 54 5.64 5.96 -12.67
CA GLY A 54 4.33 5.90 -13.34
C GLY A 54 3.58 4.57 -13.19
N LYS A 55 3.85 3.78 -12.14
CA LYS A 55 3.19 2.49 -11.85
C LYS A 55 1.67 2.58 -11.89
N THR A 56 1.09 3.47 -11.08
CA THR A 56 -0.37 3.69 -11.01
C THR A 56 -1.00 4.13 -12.33
N VAL A 57 -0.26 4.86 -13.17
CA VAL A 57 -0.75 5.24 -14.51
C VAL A 57 -0.89 4.00 -15.39
N ASN A 58 0.11 3.11 -15.38
CA ASN A 58 0.05 1.85 -16.11
C ASN A 58 -1.05 0.93 -15.55
N THR A 59 -1.23 0.85 -14.23
CA THR A 59 -2.33 0.12 -13.58
C THR A 59 -3.69 0.57 -14.10
N LYS A 60 -3.93 1.89 -14.18
CA LYS A 60 -5.17 2.44 -14.74
C LYS A 60 -5.38 2.01 -16.19
N LYS A 61 -4.32 1.98 -17.00
CA LYS A 61 -4.39 1.56 -18.42
C LYS A 61 -4.68 0.07 -18.58
N VAL A 62 -4.11 -0.78 -17.74
CA VAL A 62 -4.42 -2.22 -17.69
C VAL A 62 -5.89 -2.44 -17.34
N ILE A 63 -6.38 -1.77 -16.29
CA ILE A 63 -7.80 -1.85 -15.88
C ILE A 63 -8.72 -1.39 -17.01
N GLN A 64 -8.42 -0.26 -17.64
CA GLN A 64 -9.18 0.26 -18.80
C GLN A 64 -9.21 -0.74 -19.96
N TYR A 65 -8.12 -1.48 -20.19
CA TYR A 65 -8.07 -2.52 -21.20
C TYR A 65 -9.03 -3.66 -20.89
N PHE A 66 -8.95 -4.24 -19.69
CA PHE A 66 -9.84 -5.34 -19.29
C PHE A 66 -11.30 -4.93 -19.27
N ALA A 67 -11.59 -3.73 -18.78
CA ALA A 67 -12.92 -3.14 -18.82
C ALA A 67 -13.48 -3.14 -20.24
N LEU A 68 -12.73 -2.66 -21.23
CA LEU A 68 -13.24 -2.56 -22.62
C LEU A 68 -13.29 -3.90 -23.36
N VAL A 69 -12.37 -4.82 -23.08
CA VAL A 69 -12.29 -6.11 -23.76
C VAL A 69 -13.33 -7.10 -23.23
N ALA A 70 -13.56 -7.09 -21.92
CA ALA A 70 -14.45 -8.02 -21.21
C ALA A 70 -15.80 -7.40 -20.81
N ALA A 71 -16.09 -6.18 -21.28
CA ALA A 71 -17.34 -5.48 -20.98
C ALA A 71 -18.57 -6.29 -21.38
N PHE A 72 -19.59 -6.26 -20.52
CA PHE A 72 -20.92 -6.71 -20.87
C PHE A 72 -21.61 -5.61 -21.69
N GLY A 73 -22.09 -5.91 -22.91
CA GLY A 73 -22.74 -4.93 -23.79
C GLY A 73 -24.11 -4.42 -23.32
N GLY A 74 -24.41 -4.49 -22.02
CA GLY A 74 -25.66 -4.02 -21.41
C GLY A 74 -25.41 -2.82 -20.51
N SER A 75 -25.66 -1.62 -21.02
CA SER A 75 -25.70 -0.40 -20.23
C SER A 75 -26.83 -0.46 -19.20
N GLN A 76 -26.48 -0.59 -17.91
CA GLN A 76 -27.41 -0.30 -16.81
C GLN A 76 -27.39 1.20 -16.54
N ASP A 77 -28.46 1.88 -16.95
CA ASP A 77 -28.65 3.33 -16.84
C ASP A 77 -29.23 3.72 -15.47
N ASP A 78 -28.60 3.25 -14.38
CA ASP A 78 -29.02 3.54 -13.00
C ASP A 78 -28.26 4.76 -12.41
N GLY A 79 -27.60 5.56 -13.24
CA GLY A 79 -26.79 6.72 -12.81
C GLY A 79 -25.51 6.37 -12.02
N LYS A 80 -25.26 5.08 -11.73
CA LYS A 80 -24.06 4.56 -11.03
C LYS A 80 -22.91 4.20 -11.97
N GLY A 81 -23.04 4.45 -13.27
CA GLY A 81 -22.08 4.03 -14.29
C GLY A 81 -21.99 2.51 -14.44
N THR A 82 -21.23 2.08 -15.43
CA THR A 82 -20.97 0.65 -15.66
C THR A 82 -20.00 0.09 -14.60
N LEU A 83 -19.90 -1.23 -14.43
CA LEU A 83 -18.96 -1.85 -13.47
C LEU A 83 -17.52 -1.43 -13.81
N GLU A 84 -17.25 -1.27 -15.09
CA GLU A 84 -16.03 -0.75 -15.70
C GLU A 84 -15.72 0.68 -15.22
N ASP A 85 -16.72 1.56 -15.28
CA ASP A 85 -16.61 2.94 -14.77
C ASP A 85 -16.34 2.93 -13.27
N GLN A 86 -17.05 2.10 -12.51
CA GLN A 86 -16.88 1.99 -11.06
C GLN A 86 -15.44 1.60 -10.70
N ILE A 87 -14.86 0.58 -11.35
CA ILE A 87 -13.47 0.15 -11.09
C ILE A 87 -12.48 1.29 -11.39
N VAL A 88 -12.70 2.06 -12.47
CA VAL A 88 -11.83 3.20 -12.80
C VAL A 88 -11.98 4.32 -11.76
N GLN A 89 -13.21 4.63 -11.34
CA GLN A 89 -13.55 5.70 -10.38
C GLN A 89 -13.17 5.37 -8.93
N CYS A 90 -12.85 4.12 -8.61
CA CYS A 90 -12.25 3.77 -7.31
C CYS A 90 -10.90 4.48 -7.09
N ASN A 91 -10.14 4.74 -8.17
CA ASN A 91 -8.81 5.31 -8.05
C ASN A 91 -8.79 6.74 -7.50
N PRO A 92 -9.55 7.72 -8.04
CA PRO A 92 -9.62 9.06 -7.44
C PRO A 92 -9.92 9.06 -5.94
N ALA A 93 -10.86 8.22 -5.49
CA ALA A 93 -11.18 8.08 -4.08
C ALA A 93 -9.95 7.59 -3.28
N MET A 94 -9.35 6.47 -3.67
CA MET A 94 -8.17 5.95 -2.99
C MET A 94 -6.96 6.88 -3.07
N GLU A 95 -6.78 7.62 -4.17
CA GLU A 95 -5.66 8.56 -4.33
C GLU A 95 -5.81 9.77 -3.41
N ALA A 96 -7.03 10.26 -3.16
CA ALA A 96 -7.25 11.37 -2.24
C ALA A 96 -6.79 11.02 -0.81
N PHE A 97 -7.04 9.79 -0.36
CA PHE A 97 -6.72 9.32 1.01
C PHE A 97 -5.40 8.53 1.12
N GLY A 98 -4.86 8.03 0.02
CA GLY A 98 -3.71 7.13 0.03
C GLY A 98 -2.49 7.66 -0.72
N ASN A 99 -2.63 8.75 -1.49
CA ASN A 99 -1.50 9.38 -2.14
C ASN A 99 -1.09 10.70 -1.47
N ALA A 100 0.21 10.98 -1.54
CA ALA A 100 0.80 12.20 -1.06
C ALA A 100 1.96 12.62 -1.96
N LYS A 101 2.40 13.88 -1.80
CA LYS A 101 3.60 14.37 -2.47
C LYS A 101 4.85 13.99 -1.66
N THR A 102 5.82 13.42 -2.36
CA THR A 102 7.21 13.22 -1.92
C THR A 102 8.13 14.18 -2.67
N VAL A 103 9.42 14.18 -2.32
CA VAL A 103 10.44 14.96 -3.05
C VAL A 103 10.49 14.56 -4.54
N ARG A 104 10.37 13.26 -4.84
CA ARG A 104 10.51 12.70 -6.20
C ARG A 104 9.20 12.65 -6.97
N ASN A 105 8.06 12.46 -6.32
CA ASN A 105 6.78 12.24 -6.96
C ASN A 105 5.65 13.07 -6.33
N ASP A 106 4.95 13.87 -7.14
CA ASP A 106 3.87 14.75 -6.67
C ASP A 106 2.56 13.99 -6.36
N ASN A 107 2.38 12.78 -6.89
CA ASN A 107 1.24 11.91 -6.62
C ASN A 107 1.72 10.49 -6.28
N SER A 108 2.47 10.34 -5.19
CA SER A 108 3.03 9.06 -4.76
C SER A 108 2.01 8.28 -3.93
N SER A 109 1.71 7.05 -4.35
CA SER A 109 0.99 6.11 -3.50
C SER A 109 1.82 5.75 -2.28
N ARG A 110 1.23 5.94 -1.10
CA ARG A 110 1.81 5.61 0.22
C ARG A 110 1.10 4.41 0.86
N PHE A 111 0.54 3.56 0.01
CA PHE A 111 -0.05 2.27 0.30
C PHE A 111 0.15 1.37 -0.93
N GLY A 112 0.15 0.07 -0.73
CA GLY A 112 0.03 -0.92 -1.79
C GLY A 112 -1.44 -1.29 -2.00
N LYS A 113 -1.80 -1.58 -3.25
CA LYS A 113 -3.11 -2.10 -3.63
C LYS A 113 -2.96 -3.28 -4.57
N PHE A 114 -3.75 -4.30 -4.31
CA PHE A 114 -3.92 -5.46 -5.16
C PHE A 114 -5.37 -5.49 -5.63
N ILE A 115 -5.56 -5.20 -6.91
CA ILE A 115 -6.88 -5.09 -7.53
C ILE A 115 -7.16 -6.41 -8.24
N ARG A 116 -8.11 -7.20 -7.73
CA ARG A 116 -8.56 -8.42 -8.38
C ARG A 116 -9.75 -8.11 -9.27
N ILE A 117 -9.60 -8.40 -10.56
CA ILE A 117 -10.66 -8.28 -11.55
C ILE A 117 -11.17 -9.70 -11.79
N HIS A 118 -12.43 -9.98 -11.43
CA HIS A 118 -13.04 -11.30 -11.54
C HIS A 118 -13.76 -11.45 -12.86
N PHE A 119 -13.60 -12.63 -13.46
CA PHE A 119 -14.20 -13.01 -14.72
C PHE A 119 -15.10 -14.24 -14.52
N GLY A 120 -16.21 -14.26 -15.25
CA GLY A 120 -17.08 -15.43 -15.35
C GLY A 120 -16.47 -16.52 -16.23
N SER A 121 -17.14 -17.66 -16.34
CA SER A 121 -16.72 -18.78 -17.18
C SER A 121 -16.66 -18.45 -18.69
N THR A 122 -17.42 -17.44 -19.12
CA THR A 122 -17.42 -16.92 -20.50
C THR A 122 -16.32 -15.89 -20.77
N GLY A 123 -15.53 -15.52 -19.75
CA GLY A 123 -14.50 -14.48 -19.85
C GLY A 123 -15.01 -13.04 -19.73
N LEU A 124 -16.30 -12.85 -19.46
CA LEU A 124 -16.87 -11.52 -19.22
C LEU A 124 -16.60 -11.06 -17.79
N LEU A 125 -16.52 -9.74 -17.61
CA LEU A 125 -16.31 -9.12 -16.30
C LEU A 125 -17.47 -9.47 -15.36
N ALA A 126 -17.14 -10.05 -14.21
CA ALA A 126 -18.11 -10.46 -13.20
C ALA A 126 -18.14 -9.48 -12.02
N SER A 127 -17.00 -9.20 -11.41
CA SER A 127 -16.89 -8.31 -10.25
C SER A 127 -15.46 -7.80 -10.07
N GLY A 128 -15.25 -6.90 -9.11
CA GLY A 128 -13.92 -6.47 -8.69
C GLY A 128 -13.78 -6.49 -7.18
N ASP A 129 -12.55 -6.61 -6.69
CA ASP A 129 -12.22 -6.29 -5.31
C ASP A 129 -10.80 -5.73 -5.20
N ILE A 130 -10.57 -4.98 -4.13
CA ILE A 130 -9.34 -4.28 -3.83
C ILE A 130 -8.89 -4.66 -2.43
N GLU A 131 -7.71 -5.26 -2.34
CA GLU A 131 -7.00 -5.41 -1.08
C GLU A 131 -5.94 -4.33 -0.99
N HIS A 132 -5.87 -3.66 0.15
CA HIS A 132 -4.83 -2.66 0.40
C HIS A 132 -3.85 -3.17 1.44
N TYR A 133 -2.63 -2.67 1.34
CA TYR A 133 -1.49 -3.07 2.14
C TYR A 133 -0.72 -1.81 2.54
N LEU A 134 -0.15 -1.78 3.74
CA LEU A 134 0.93 -0.84 4.09
C LEU A 134 0.61 0.65 3.91
N LEU A 135 -0.52 1.12 4.43
CA LEU A 135 -0.76 2.55 4.50
C LEU A 135 0.26 3.22 5.46
N GLU A 136 0.99 4.22 4.97
CA GLU A 136 1.94 5.01 5.77
C GLU A 136 1.21 5.97 6.72
N LYS A 137 0.68 5.44 7.82
CA LYS A 137 -0.12 6.20 8.79
C LYS A 137 0.66 7.37 9.40
N SER A 138 1.97 7.22 9.62
CA SER A 138 2.81 8.26 10.22
C SER A 138 2.85 9.55 9.41
N ARG A 139 2.56 9.49 8.10
CA ARG A 139 2.41 10.68 7.25
C ARG A 139 1.32 11.63 7.73
N VAL A 140 0.31 11.14 8.44
CA VAL A 140 -0.75 12.00 8.99
C VAL A 140 -0.18 13.00 9.99
N ILE A 141 0.80 12.59 10.79
CA ILE A 141 1.35 13.37 11.91
C ILE A 141 2.70 14.01 11.60
N TYR A 142 3.43 13.49 10.61
CA TYR A 142 4.78 13.93 10.31
C TYR A 142 5.09 13.83 8.82
N GLN A 143 5.77 14.83 8.27
CA GLN A 143 6.28 14.82 6.90
C GLN A 143 7.71 15.38 6.87
N GLN A 144 8.57 14.79 6.05
CA GLN A 144 9.92 15.32 5.84
C GLN A 144 9.90 16.65 5.06
N GLU A 145 11.00 17.38 5.10
CA GLU A 145 11.14 18.63 4.35
C GLU A 145 10.97 18.40 2.84
N GLY A 146 10.09 19.17 2.20
CA GLY A 146 9.74 19.01 0.78
C GLY A 146 8.59 18.04 0.50
N GLU A 147 8.17 17.25 1.48
CA GLU A 147 7.01 16.37 1.38
C GLU A 147 5.70 17.03 1.84
N ARG A 148 4.57 16.36 1.57
CA ARG A 148 3.24 16.78 2.01
C ARG A 148 2.49 15.65 2.70
N ASN A 149 1.41 16.04 3.37
CA ASN A 149 0.41 15.09 3.87
C ASN A 149 -0.44 14.56 2.71
N TYR A 150 -1.41 13.69 3.00
CA TYR A 150 -2.36 13.16 2.02
C TYR A 150 -3.19 14.25 1.34
N HIS A 151 -3.52 14.03 0.07
CA HIS A 151 -4.17 15.04 -0.78
C HIS A 151 -5.50 15.55 -0.22
N ILE A 152 -6.28 14.69 0.42
CA ILE A 152 -7.60 15.03 0.98
C ILE A 152 -7.55 16.26 1.90
N PHE A 153 -6.52 16.40 2.73
CA PHE A 153 -6.41 17.53 3.64
C PHE A 153 -6.31 18.86 2.88
N TYR A 154 -5.56 18.89 1.77
CA TYR A 154 -5.43 20.07 0.93
C TYR A 154 -6.67 20.33 0.08
N GLN A 155 -7.38 19.27 -0.35
CA GLN A 155 -8.64 19.37 -1.09
C GLN A 155 -9.77 19.95 -0.23
N ILE A 156 -9.80 19.66 1.07
CA ILE A 156 -10.74 20.26 2.02
C ILE A 156 -10.42 21.74 2.22
N ILE A 157 -9.14 22.07 2.45
CA ILE A 157 -8.70 23.44 2.74
C ILE A 157 -8.80 24.37 1.53
N SER A 158 -8.71 23.85 0.30
CA SER A 158 -8.78 24.68 -0.91
C SER A 158 -10.09 25.42 -1.06
N GLY A 159 -11.13 24.98 -0.36
CA GLY A 159 -12.44 25.61 -0.35
C GLY A 159 -13.17 25.56 -1.68
N SER A 160 -12.80 24.59 -2.53
CA SER A 160 -13.44 24.38 -3.84
C SER A 160 -14.91 24.01 -3.73
N LYS A 161 -15.39 23.66 -2.54
CA LYS A 161 -16.82 23.43 -2.21
C LYS A 161 -17.20 24.20 -0.94
N PRO A 162 -17.70 25.44 -1.06
CA PRO A 162 -18.03 26.29 0.08
C PRO A 162 -19.10 25.70 1.01
N GLU A 163 -20.03 24.91 0.45
CA GLU A 163 -21.07 24.19 1.18
C GLU A 163 -20.47 23.26 2.27
N LEU A 164 -19.37 22.58 1.95
CA LEU A 164 -18.66 21.72 2.90
C LEU A 164 -17.93 22.53 3.98
N ILE A 165 -17.52 23.76 3.68
CA ILE A 165 -16.82 24.64 4.64
C ILE A 165 -17.82 25.27 5.63
N GLY A 166 -19.04 25.58 5.17
CA GLY A 166 -20.09 26.19 5.99
C GLY A 166 -20.50 25.35 7.19
N GLU A 167 -20.56 24.02 7.01
CA GLU A 167 -20.91 23.06 8.08
C GLU A 167 -19.72 22.65 8.97
N ILE A 168 -18.47 22.76 8.49
CA ILE A 168 -17.25 22.25 9.15
C ILE A 168 -16.65 23.22 10.19
N VAL A 169 -17.41 24.22 10.65
CA VAL A 169 -17.01 25.19 11.70
C VAL A 169 -15.71 25.95 11.35
N PHE A 170 -15.91 27.01 10.58
CA PHE A 170 -15.26 28.34 10.63
C PHE A 170 -13.72 28.42 10.80
N GLN A 171 -13.11 29.07 9.79
CA GLN A 171 -11.71 29.48 9.75
C GLN A 171 -10.73 28.31 9.88
N ILE A 172 -10.59 27.56 8.78
CA ILE A 172 -9.32 26.91 8.48
C ILE A 172 -8.27 27.99 8.14
N MET A 173 -7.99 28.92 9.06
CA MET A 173 -6.67 29.52 9.15
C MET A 173 -5.75 28.48 9.81
N CYS A 174 -5.59 27.33 9.16
CA CYS A 174 -4.60 26.33 9.57
C CYS A 174 -3.21 26.88 9.30
N LYS A 175 -2.74 27.76 10.18
CA LYS A 175 -1.33 28.11 10.32
C LYS A 175 -0.51 26.96 10.90
N ALA A 176 -1.14 25.85 11.33
CA ALA A 176 -0.44 24.70 11.92
C ALA A 176 -0.52 23.43 11.04
N CYS A 177 -1.69 23.02 10.52
CA CYS A 177 -1.78 21.86 9.62
C CYS A 177 -1.14 22.02 8.22
N LEU A 178 -0.85 23.26 7.80
CA LEU A 178 -0.14 23.53 6.53
C LEU A 178 1.39 23.63 6.70
N TYR A 179 1.88 23.69 7.94
CA TYR A 179 3.29 23.91 8.22
C TYR A 179 3.96 22.58 8.55
N SER A 180 4.68 22.06 7.55
CA SER A 180 6.05 21.61 7.80
C SER A 180 6.63 22.52 8.86
N THR A 181 7.05 21.95 9.99
CA THR A 181 7.54 22.65 11.17
C THR A 181 8.74 23.58 10.94
N LYS A 182 9.17 23.86 9.69
CA LYS A 182 10.20 24.88 9.36
C LYS A 182 9.99 25.68 8.06
N SER A 183 9.00 25.38 7.21
CA SER A 183 8.88 26.03 5.88
C SER A 183 7.88 27.19 5.87
N LYS A 184 8.37 28.43 6.03
CA LYS A 184 7.62 29.70 5.88
C LYS A 184 7.27 30.05 4.41
N ARG A 185 6.72 29.13 3.61
CA ARG A 185 6.27 29.46 2.24
C ARG A 185 4.76 29.31 2.07
N LYS A 186 4.07 30.42 1.81
CA LYS A 186 2.71 30.44 1.24
C LYS A 186 2.76 29.71 -0.11
N PHE A 187 2.02 28.61 -0.24
CA PHE A 187 1.93 27.87 -1.50
C PHE A 187 0.53 28.01 -2.10
N VAL A 188 0.48 28.42 -3.37
CA VAL A 188 -0.73 28.48 -4.20
C VAL A 188 -0.82 27.17 -4.97
N TYR A 189 -1.78 26.31 -4.63
CA TYR A 189 -2.07 25.10 -5.39
C TYR A 189 -3.08 25.45 -6.50
N ARG A 190 -2.64 25.41 -7.77
CA ARG A 190 -3.48 25.81 -8.93
C ARG A 190 -4.43 24.71 -9.44
N SER A 191 -4.42 23.48 -8.92
CA SER A 191 -5.21 22.35 -9.47
C SER A 191 -6.11 21.61 -8.46
N THR A 192 -6.48 22.22 -7.33
CA THR A 192 -7.25 21.52 -6.26
C THR A 192 -8.69 21.35 -6.68
N ALA A 193 -9.25 22.31 -7.40
CA ALA A 193 -10.62 22.26 -7.86
C ALA A 193 -10.89 21.00 -8.71
N ASP A 194 -10.03 20.71 -9.69
CA ASP A 194 -10.19 19.53 -10.57
C ASP A 194 -10.13 18.22 -9.78
N MET A 195 -9.18 18.09 -8.85
CA MET A 195 -9.04 16.90 -8.00
C MET A 195 -10.23 16.73 -7.05
N THR A 196 -10.72 17.83 -6.47
CA THR A 196 -11.90 17.83 -5.60
C THR A 196 -13.17 17.47 -6.37
N ASN A 197 -13.30 17.93 -7.62
CA ASN A 197 -14.39 17.56 -8.52
C ASN A 197 -14.33 16.06 -8.87
N MET A 198 -13.15 15.55 -9.26
CA MET A 198 -12.96 14.12 -9.53
C MET A 198 -13.28 13.24 -8.31
N LEU A 199 -12.91 13.66 -7.10
CA LEU A 199 -13.28 12.94 -5.87
C LEU A 199 -14.79 12.92 -5.66
N SER A 200 -15.46 14.05 -5.95
CA SER A 200 -16.91 14.16 -5.80
C SER A 200 -17.66 13.29 -6.80
N ASP A 201 -17.19 13.24 -8.05
CA ASP A 201 -17.72 12.32 -9.06
C ASP A 201 -17.49 10.87 -8.66
N ALA A 202 -16.31 10.54 -8.11
CA ALA A 202 -16.02 9.21 -7.60
C ALA A 202 -16.98 8.81 -6.45
N PHE A 203 -17.24 9.69 -5.48
CA PHE A 203 -18.21 9.40 -4.42
C PHE A 203 -19.62 9.14 -4.97
N ARG A 204 -20.06 9.91 -5.98
CA ARG A 204 -21.35 9.69 -6.63
C ARG A 204 -21.41 8.32 -7.31
N VAL A 205 -20.41 7.98 -8.13
CA VAL A 205 -20.35 6.71 -8.88
C VAL A 205 -20.26 5.51 -7.94
N LEU A 206 -19.47 5.63 -6.87
CA LEU A 206 -19.30 4.57 -5.88
C LEU A 206 -20.50 4.41 -4.94
N GLY A 207 -21.49 5.31 -5.02
CA GLY A 207 -22.75 5.22 -4.30
C GLY A 207 -22.69 5.70 -2.85
N PHE A 208 -21.75 6.58 -2.50
CA PHE A 208 -21.68 7.17 -1.16
C PHE A 208 -22.91 8.05 -0.92
N ASN A 209 -23.51 7.92 0.25
CA ASN A 209 -24.59 8.82 0.66
C ASN A 209 -24.05 10.12 1.27
N GLN A 210 -24.90 11.15 1.38
CA GLN A 210 -24.47 12.45 1.89
C GLN A 210 -24.04 12.41 3.38
N GLU A 211 -24.61 11.51 4.18
CA GLU A 211 -24.23 11.32 5.59
C GLU A 211 -22.80 10.77 5.70
N GLU A 212 -22.44 9.80 4.87
CA GLU A 212 -21.10 9.22 4.76
C GLU A 212 -20.09 10.27 4.28
N ILE A 213 -20.41 11.00 3.21
CA ILE A 213 -19.55 12.06 2.67
C ILE A 213 -19.29 13.13 3.73
N SER A 214 -20.35 13.61 4.40
CA SER A 214 -20.23 14.58 5.50
C SER A 214 -19.39 14.00 6.65
N GLY A 215 -19.63 12.74 7.03
CA GLY A 215 -18.85 12.04 8.05
C GLY A 215 -17.35 11.98 7.72
N ILE A 216 -16.99 11.67 6.48
CA ILE A 216 -15.59 11.61 6.01
C ILE A 216 -14.93 12.99 6.17
N TYR A 217 -15.59 14.05 5.69
CA TYR A 217 -15.02 15.40 5.79
C TYR A 217 -14.90 15.88 7.23
N ARG A 218 -15.91 15.62 8.08
CA ARG A 218 -15.85 15.90 9.52
C ARG A 218 -14.71 15.14 10.20
N LEU A 219 -14.50 13.88 9.84
CA LEU A 219 -13.43 13.06 10.38
C LEU A 219 -12.04 13.61 10.01
N MET A 220 -11.83 13.97 8.74
CA MET A 220 -10.57 14.59 8.28
C MET A 220 -10.35 15.96 8.91
N ALA A 221 -11.39 16.79 9.03
CA ALA A 221 -11.30 18.08 9.69
C ALA A 221 -10.97 17.95 11.18
N GLY A 222 -11.58 16.98 11.88
CA GLY A 222 -11.26 16.72 13.27
C GLY A 222 -9.82 16.25 13.46
N ILE A 223 -9.25 15.43 12.56
CA ILE A 223 -7.83 15.07 12.58
C ILE A 223 -6.94 16.32 12.46
N MET A 224 -7.30 17.28 11.61
CA MET A 224 -6.56 18.53 11.48
C MET A 224 -6.62 19.36 12.78
N HIS A 225 -7.79 19.50 13.39
CA HIS A 225 -7.93 20.23 14.66
C HIS A 225 -7.24 19.54 15.84
N GLN A 226 -7.21 18.21 15.87
CA GLN A 226 -6.46 17.45 16.89
C GLN A 226 -4.99 17.88 16.95
N GLN A 227 -4.37 18.16 15.81
CA GLN A 227 -2.96 18.58 15.73
C GLN A 227 -2.72 20.03 16.18
N ASN A 228 -3.78 20.84 16.30
CA ASN A 228 -3.68 22.21 16.78
C ASN A 228 -3.86 22.32 18.30
N MET A 229 -4.34 21.26 18.95
CA MET A 229 -4.55 21.24 20.40
C MET A 229 -3.24 21.50 21.14
N LYS A 230 -3.28 22.40 22.12
CA LYS A 230 -2.13 22.77 22.93
C LYS A 230 -2.34 22.34 24.37
N PHE A 231 -1.26 21.93 25.00
CA PHE A 231 -1.23 21.51 26.39
C PHE A 231 -0.04 22.17 27.08
N LYS A 232 -0.20 22.48 28.36
CA LYS A 232 0.84 23.01 29.23
C LYS A 232 0.97 22.16 30.48
N ASN A 233 2.12 22.25 31.13
CA ASN A 233 2.31 21.61 32.43
C ASN A 233 1.55 22.42 33.49
N LYS A 234 0.86 21.71 34.38
CA LYS A 234 0.23 22.31 35.55
C LYS A 234 1.31 22.94 36.45
N GLN A 235 1.02 24.07 37.10
CA GLN A 235 2.03 24.94 37.74
C GLN A 235 2.91 24.30 38.84
N ARG A 236 2.66 23.06 39.28
CA ARG A 236 3.46 22.32 40.27
C ARG A 236 3.53 20.81 40.03
N GLU A 237 3.05 20.33 38.88
CA GLU A 237 2.98 18.91 38.54
C GLU A 237 3.47 18.73 37.09
N GLU A 238 4.14 17.63 36.78
CA GLU A 238 4.49 17.28 35.38
C GLU A 238 3.29 16.75 34.57
N GLN A 239 2.06 16.99 35.06
CA GLN A 239 0.83 16.59 34.40
C GLN A 239 0.37 17.66 33.41
N ALA A 240 -0.19 17.20 32.29
CA ALA A 240 -0.73 18.03 31.24
C ALA A 240 -2.10 18.60 31.60
N GLU A 241 -2.28 19.89 31.35
CA GLU A 241 -3.58 20.55 31.31
C GLU A 241 -3.79 21.21 29.92
N PRO A 242 -5.04 21.32 29.42
CA PRO A 242 -5.31 21.98 28.15
C PRO A 242 -4.90 23.46 28.20
N ASP A 243 -4.21 23.93 27.16
CA ASP A 243 -3.86 25.34 26.98
C ASP A 243 -4.86 26.00 26.03
N GLY A 244 -6.10 26.12 26.50
CA GLY A 244 -7.27 26.50 25.72
C GLY A 244 -8.09 25.29 25.25
N THR A 245 -9.40 25.49 25.08
CA THR A 245 -10.34 24.43 24.68
C THR A 245 -10.88 24.57 23.27
N GLU A 246 -10.58 25.68 22.57
CA GLU A 246 -11.20 26.00 21.28
C GLU A 246 -11.06 24.86 20.24
N ASP A 247 -9.84 24.36 20.01
CA ASP A 247 -9.62 23.24 19.09
C ASP A 247 -10.21 21.93 19.62
N ALA A 248 -10.20 21.71 20.94
CA ALA A 248 -10.81 20.54 21.56
C ALA A 248 -12.34 20.51 21.36
N ASP A 249 -12.99 21.66 21.51
CA ASP A 249 -14.42 21.85 21.33
C ASP A 249 -14.82 21.62 19.87
N LYS A 250 -14.00 22.10 18.91
CA LYS A 250 -14.17 21.82 17.48
C LYS A 250 -14.03 20.33 17.17
N VAL A 251 -13.00 19.67 17.69
CA VAL A 251 -12.81 18.21 17.53
C VAL A 251 -14.01 17.45 18.08
N ALA A 252 -14.47 17.81 19.28
CA ALA A 252 -15.60 17.17 19.93
C ALA A 252 -16.88 17.34 19.11
N TYR A 253 -17.15 18.54 18.59
CA TYR A 253 -18.29 18.78 17.71
C TYR A 253 -18.21 17.96 16.41
N LEU A 254 -17.06 17.98 15.73
CA LEU A 254 -16.86 17.28 14.45
C LEU A 254 -17.00 15.77 14.63
N PHE A 255 -16.46 15.20 15.70
CA PHE A 255 -16.55 13.77 15.98
C PHE A 255 -17.85 13.34 16.66
N GLY A 256 -18.66 14.28 17.17
CA GLY A 256 -19.88 13.97 17.92
C GLY A 256 -19.58 13.42 19.32
N LEU A 257 -18.65 14.06 20.04
CA LEU A 257 -18.18 13.70 21.37
C LEU A 257 -18.52 14.78 22.39
N ASN A 258 -18.43 14.44 23.67
CA ASN A 258 -18.42 15.42 24.75
C ASN A 258 -17.00 15.99 24.91
N SER A 259 -16.84 17.32 24.80
CA SER A 259 -15.53 17.98 24.88
C SER A 259 -14.83 17.80 26.23
N ALA A 260 -15.58 17.91 27.33
CA ALA A 260 -15.03 17.78 28.68
C ALA A 260 -14.48 16.36 28.92
N ASP A 261 -15.23 15.33 28.52
CA ASP A 261 -14.78 13.94 28.63
C ASP A 261 -13.59 13.66 27.71
N PHE A 262 -13.58 14.24 26.50
CA PHE A 262 -12.49 14.08 25.56
C PHE A 262 -11.16 14.63 26.11
N ILE A 263 -11.16 15.87 26.61
CA ILE A 263 -9.98 16.47 27.26
C ILE A 263 -9.58 15.67 28.50
N LYS A 264 -10.55 15.31 29.34
CA LYS A 264 -10.30 14.55 30.57
C LYS A 264 -9.59 13.24 30.29
N TYR A 265 -10.06 12.45 29.32
CA TYR A 265 -9.45 11.15 29.01
C TYR A 265 -8.15 11.26 28.22
N LEU A 266 -7.90 12.38 27.54
CA LEU A 266 -6.57 12.67 26.99
C LEU A 266 -5.53 12.89 28.10
N CYS A 267 -5.81 13.76 29.07
CA CYS A 267 -4.87 14.06 30.16
C CYS A 267 -4.83 12.98 31.25
N HIS A 268 -5.97 12.33 31.50
CA HIS A 268 -6.18 11.39 32.60
C HIS A 268 -6.92 10.12 32.12
N PRO A 269 -6.31 9.31 31.24
CA PRO A 269 -6.87 8.04 30.81
C PRO A 269 -7.06 7.07 31.99
N ARG A 270 -8.11 6.26 31.89
CA ARG A 270 -8.37 5.11 32.76
C ARG A 270 -7.68 3.90 32.17
N VAL A 271 -6.66 3.39 32.86
CA VAL A 271 -5.86 2.23 32.44
C VAL A 271 -6.16 1.06 33.35
N LYS A 272 -6.31 -0.13 32.77
CA LYS A 272 -6.51 -1.34 33.56
C LYS A 272 -5.17 -1.83 34.11
N VAL A 273 -5.04 -1.89 35.43
CA VAL A 273 -3.87 -2.42 36.12
C VAL A 273 -4.32 -3.66 36.89
N GLY A 274 -3.96 -4.84 36.39
CA GLY A 274 -4.51 -6.10 36.89
C GLY A 274 -6.02 -6.20 36.63
N ASN A 275 -6.82 -6.22 37.70
CA ASN A 275 -8.29 -6.29 37.61
C ASN A 275 -9.00 -4.95 37.87
N GLU A 276 -8.26 -3.89 38.22
CA GLU A 276 -8.83 -2.59 38.58
C GLU A 276 -8.52 -1.52 37.53
N TYR A 277 -9.40 -0.52 37.42
CA TYR A 277 -9.17 0.64 36.55
C TYR A 277 -8.63 1.81 37.36
N VAL A 278 -7.41 2.24 37.03
CA VAL A 278 -6.73 3.34 37.69
C VAL A 278 -6.66 4.53 36.72
N THR A 279 -6.93 5.73 37.24
CA THR A 279 -6.75 6.97 36.47
C THR A 279 -5.29 7.38 36.51
N LYS A 280 -4.65 7.51 35.35
CA LYS A 280 -3.24 7.86 35.25
C LYS A 280 -3.08 9.24 34.61
N GLY A 281 -2.43 10.16 35.30
CA GLY A 281 -2.05 11.46 34.71
C GLY A 281 -0.96 11.30 33.65
N GLN A 282 -1.07 12.05 32.56
CA GLN A 282 -0.10 12.09 31.46
C GLN A 282 0.68 13.40 31.42
N SER A 283 1.92 13.36 30.96
CA SER A 283 2.71 14.57 30.66
C SER A 283 2.31 15.17 29.30
N CYS A 284 2.67 16.44 29.05
CA CYS A 284 2.34 17.10 27.77
C CYS A 284 2.87 16.34 26.56
N HIS A 285 4.05 15.74 26.68
CA HIS A 285 4.64 14.90 25.64
C HIS A 285 3.79 13.64 25.38
N GLN A 286 3.36 12.96 26.45
CA GLN A 286 2.51 11.77 26.34
C GLN A 286 1.14 12.08 25.73
N VAL A 287 0.53 13.21 26.10
CA VAL A 287 -0.75 13.64 25.51
C VAL A 287 -0.58 13.96 24.02
N SER A 288 0.45 14.73 23.65
CA SER A 288 0.73 15.07 22.25
C SER A 288 0.98 13.83 21.39
N TYR A 289 1.75 12.88 21.93
CA TYR A 289 1.96 11.58 21.30
C TYR A 289 0.67 10.77 21.18
N GLY A 290 -0.13 10.72 22.25
CA GLY A 290 -1.42 10.03 22.31
C GLY A 290 -2.41 10.56 21.27
N ILE A 291 -2.46 11.89 21.09
CA ILE A 291 -3.25 12.52 20.03
C ILE A 291 -2.75 12.06 18.65
N GLY A 292 -1.44 12.09 18.41
CA GLY A 292 -0.87 11.59 17.16
C GLY A 292 -1.20 10.12 16.87
N ALA A 293 -1.14 9.27 17.90
CA ALA A 293 -1.56 7.87 17.82
C ALA A 293 -3.05 7.73 17.48
N LEU A 294 -3.92 8.50 18.13
CA LEU A 294 -5.35 8.52 17.83
C LEU A 294 -5.62 8.99 16.38
N SER A 295 -4.94 10.04 15.91
CA SER A 295 -5.08 10.53 14.54
C SER A 295 -4.64 9.48 13.51
N LYS A 296 -3.50 8.80 13.73
CA LYS A 296 -3.03 7.68 12.89
C LYS A 296 -4.03 6.52 12.87
N GLY A 297 -4.53 6.14 14.05
CA GLY A 297 -5.49 5.05 14.21
C GLY A 297 -6.82 5.35 13.51
N LEU A 298 -7.33 6.57 13.68
CA LEU A 298 -8.55 7.04 13.05
C LEU A 298 -8.43 7.08 11.52
N PHE A 299 -7.35 7.66 10.99
CA PHE A 299 -7.10 7.71 9.55
C PHE A 299 -6.95 6.30 8.94
N GLY A 300 -6.18 5.42 9.59
CA GLY A 300 -5.98 4.05 9.13
C GLY A 300 -7.28 3.25 9.07
N ARG A 301 -8.08 3.29 10.15
CA ARG A 301 -9.36 2.57 10.19
C ARG A 301 -10.40 3.18 9.24
N HIS A 302 -10.38 4.50 9.05
CA HIS A 302 -11.18 5.14 8.01
C HIS A 302 -10.81 4.62 6.62
N PHE A 303 -9.51 4.49 6.32
CA PHE A 303 -9.06 3.95 5.04
C PHE A 303 -9.48 2.49 4.85
N ASP A 304 -9.39 1.66 5.90
CA ASP A 304 -9.89 0.28 5.88
C ASP A 304 -11.40 0.24 5.56
N TRP A 305 -12.19 1.11 6.18
CA TRP A 305 -13.62 1.23 5.94
C TRP A 305 -13.93 1.71 4.52
N LEU A 306 -13.20 2.71 4.02
CA LEU A 306 -13.33 3.23 2.66
C LEU A 306 -13.14 2.11 1.62
N VAL A 307 -12.09 1.30 1.77
CA VAL A 307 -11.82 0.17 0.86
C VAL A 307 -12.90 -0.91 0.96
N LYS A 308 -13.42 -1.19 2.17
CA LYS A 308 -14.56 -2.12 2.33
C LYS A 308 -15.80 -1.64 1.61
N LEU A 309 -16.13 -0.35 1.70
CA LEU A 309 -17.30 0.22 1.03
C LEU A 309 -17.12 0.17 -0.50
N ILE A 310 -15.93 0.52 -1.01
CA ILE A 310 -15.58 0.36 -2.42
C ILE A 310 -15.81 -1.08 -2.89
N ASN A 311 -15.32 -2.07 -2.13
CA ASN A 311 -15.49 -3.49 -2.47
C ASN A 311 -16.95 -3.96 -2.44
N GLN A 312 -17.79 -3.37 -1.60
CA GLN A 312 -19.23 -3.66 -1.60
C GLN A 312 -19.87 -3.19 -2.91
N THR A 313 -19.47 -2.01 -3.41
CA THR A 313 -19.97 -1.48 -4.69
C THR A 313 -19.46 -2.31 -5.87
N LEU A 314 -18.21 -2.75 -5.84
CA LEU A 314 -17.62 -3.57 -6.92
C LEU A 314 -18.10 -5.04 -6.92
N SER A 315 -18.72 -5.49 -5.83
CA SER A 315 -19.20 -6.87 -5.69
C SER A 315 -20.56 -7.05 -6.36
N THR A 316 -20.64 -7.95 -7.34
CA THR A 316 -21.89 -8.34 -7.99
C THR A 316 -22.33 -9.75 -7.56
N LYS A 317 -23.55 -10.14 -7.96
CA LYS A 317 -24.09 -11.49 -7.78
C LYS A 317 -23.65 -12.47 -8.87
N LEU A 318 -22.87 -12.03 -9.86
CA LEU A 318 -22.44 -12.87 -10.97
C LEU A 318 -21.46 -13.96 -10.48
N PRO A 319 -21.49 -15.16 -11.09
CA PRO A 319 -20.56 -16.23 -10.74
C PRO A 319 -19.12 -15.83 -11.12
N ARG A 320 -18.17 -16.16 -10.25
CA ARG A 320 -16.73 -15.87 -10.41
C ARG A 320 -16.01 -17.18 -10.68
N SER A 321 -15.25 -17.25 -11.77
CA SER A 321 -14.48 -18.45 -12.13
C SER A 321 -12.98 -18.20 -12.00
N PHE A 322 -12.50 -17.07 -12.54
CA PHE A 322 -11.09 -16.72 -12.56
C PHE A 322 -10.89 -15.25 -12.21
N PHE A 323 -9.68 -14.87 -11.85
CA PHE A 323 -9.33 -13.46 -11.69
C PHE A 323 -7.95 -13.12 -12.27
N ILE A 324 -7.79 -11.85 -12.64
CA ILE A 324 -6.50 -11.23 -12.93
C ILE A 324 -6.23 -10.21 -11.83
N GLY A 325 -5.17 -10.44 -11.06
CA GLY A 325 -4.76 -9.58 -9.95
C GLY A 325 -3.71 -8.56 -10.37
N VAL A 326 -4.01 -7.27 -10.33
CA VAL A 326 -3.05 -6.20 -10.66
C VAL A 326 -2.46 -5.61 -9.37
N LEU A 327 -1.16 -5.80 -9.18
CA LEU A 327 -0.42 -5.28 -8.02
C LEU A 327 0.19 -3.92 -8.35
N ASP A 328 -0.20 -2.91 -7.58
CA ASP A 328 0.39 -1.56 -7.58
C ASP A 328 0.86 -1.23 -6.17
N ILE A 329 2.17 -1.20 -5.95
CA ILE A 329 2.78 -0.95 -4.65
C ILE A 329 3.81 0.16 -4.72
N ALA A 330 4.11 0.80 -3.59
CA ALA A 330 5.23 1.73 -3.49
C ALA A 330 6.54 1.07 -3.95
N GLY A 331 7.36 1.83 -4.67
CA GLY A 331 8.66 1.36 -5.13
C GLY A 331 9.68 1.32 -3.99
N PHE A 332 10.83 0.70 -4.24
CA PHE A 332 11.98 0.76 -3.33
C PHE A 332 12.40 2.23 -3.09
N GLU A 333 12.68 2.60 -1.84
CA GLU A 333 13.00 3.97 -1.44
C GLU A 333 14.37 4.05 -0.75
N ILE A 334 15.21 4.95 -1.24
CA ILE A 334 16.50 5.29 -0.64
C ILE A 334 16.53 6.80 -0.43
N PHE A 335 16.42 7.22 0.82
CA PHE A 335 16.50 8.63 1.24
C PHE A 335 17.71 8.87 2.13
N ASP A 336 18.00 10.14 2.42
CA ASP A 336 19.04 10.51 3.39
C ASP A 336 18.69 10.10 4.82
N SER A 337 17.39 9.96 5.12
CA SER A 337 16.86 9.53 6.42
C SER A 337 15.78 8.46 6.22
N ASN A 338 16.14 7.19 6.44
CA ASN A 338 15.22 6.06 6.34
C ASN A 338 14.84 5.55 7.73
N SER A 339 13.54 5.36 7.96
CA SER A 339 12.98 4.92 9.24
C SER A 339 12.31 3.54 9.09
N PHE A 340 11.63 3.07 10.14
CA PHE A 340 10.85 1.84 10.18
C PHE A 340 9.89 1.69 8.98
N GLU A 341 9.25 2.77 8.56
CA GLU A 341 8.33 2.78 7.42
C GLU A 341 9.03 2.42 6.10
N GLN A 342 10.22 2.99 5.85
CA GLN A 342 11.04 2.64 4.70
C GLN A 342 11.54 1.20 4.78
N LEU A 343 11.84 0.68 5.98
CA LEU A 343 12.21 -0.73 6.14
C LEU A 343 11.08 -1.66 5.66
N CYS A 344 9.83 -1.41 6.06
CA CYS A 344 8.66 -2.19 5.63
C CYS A 344 8.44 -2.13 4.10
N ILE A 345 8.59 -0.94 3.50
CA ILE A 345 8.46 -0.75 2.04
C ILE A 345 9.57 -1.51 1.30
N ASN A 346 10.82 -1.34 1.72
CA ASN A 346 11.98 -1.96 1.08
C ASN A 346 11.97 -3.48 1.27
N PHE A 347 11.59 -3.99 2.45
CA PHE A 347 11.41 -5.41 2.71
C PHE A 347 10.34 -6.04 1.79
N THR A 348 9.24 -5.33 1.56
CA THR A 348 8.21 -5.79 0.61
C THR A 348 8.77 -5.88 -0.82
N ASN A 349 9.51 -4.87 -1.26
CA ASN A 349 10.14 -4.86 -2.58
C ASN A 349 11.20 -5.97 -2.71
N GLU A 350 11.97 -6.25 -1.65
CA GLU A 350 12.92 -7.37 -1.59
C GLU A 350 12.21 -8.72 -1.83
N LYS A 351 11.08 -8.96 -1.15
CA LYS A 351 10.28 -10.19 -1.36
C LYS A 351 9.68 -10.28 -2.76
N LEU A 352 9.17 -9.17 -3.31
CA LEU A 352 8.64 -9.15 -4.68
C LEU A 352 9.74 -9.39 -5.71
N GLN A 353 10.96 -8.89 -5.47
CA GLN A 353 12.11 -9.16 -6.32
C GLN A 353 12.53 -10.63 -6.23
N GLN A 354 12.54 -11.22 -5.02
CA GLN A 354 12.81 -12.65 -4.87
C GLN A 354 11.75 -13.52 -5.56
N PHE A 355 10.47 -13.12 -5.52
CA PHE A 355 9.42 -13.79 -6.28
C PHE A 355 9.64 -13.72 -7.79
N PHE A 356 10.04 -12.56 -8.31
CA PHE A 356 10.44 -12.41 -9.71
C PHE A 356 11.62 -13.33 -10.07
N ASN A 357 12.68 -13.32 -9.26
CA ASN A 357 13.85 -14.16 -9.48
C ASN A 357 13.47 -15.65 -9.48
N HIS A 358 12.68 -16.09 -8.50
CA HIS A 358 12.23 -17.47 -8.42
C HIS A 358 11.38 -17.87 -9.63
N HIS A 359 10.44 -17.03 -10.06
CA HIS A 359 9.57 -17.34 -11.19
C HIS A 359 10.31 -17.31 -12.54
N MET A 360 11.10 -16.27 -12.79
CA MET A 360 11.84 -16.15 -14.04
C MET A 360 12.98 -17.16 -14.16
N PHE A 361 13.59 -17.59 -13.05
CA PHE A 361 14.84 -18.36 -13.11
C PHE A 361 14.65 -19.81 -12.69
N VAL A 362 13.94 -20.09 -11.60
CA VAL A 362 13.84 -21.44 -11.04
C VAL A 362 12.74 -22.22 -11.75
N LEU A 363 11.53 -21.66 -11.80
CA LEU A 363 10.38 -22.32 -12.44
C LEU A 363 10.59 -22.51 -13.95
N GLU A 364 11.28 -21.59 -14.62
CA GLU A 364 11.60 -21.75 -16.04
C GLU A 364 12.56 -22.92 -16.29
N GLN A 365 13.59 -23.08 -15.46
CA GLN A 365 14.55 -24.19 -15.59
C GLN A 365 13.95 -25.54 -15.16
N GLU A 366 13.06 -25.55 -14.16
CA GLU A 366 12.30 -26.73 -13.76
C GLU A 366 11.39 -27.23 -14.89
N GLU A 367 10.75 -26.32 -15.63
CA GLU A 367 9.95 -26.67 -16.79
C GLU A 367 10.81 -27.27 -17.91
N TYR A 368 11.98 -26.71 -18.22
CA TYR A 368 12.89 -27.29 -19.20
C TYR A 368 13.33 -28.69 -18.83
N LYS A 369 13.61 -28.92 -17.54
CA LYS A 369 13.94 -30.25 -17.02
C LYS A 369 12.76 -31.22 -17.15
N LYS A 370 11.54 -30.76 -16.88
CA LYS A 370 10.31 -31.56 -17.00
C LYS A 370 9.99 -31.93 -18.44
N GLU A 371 10.19 -31.00 -19.37
CA GLU A 371 10.06 -31.20 -20.82
C GLU A 371 11.22 -32.00 -21.44
N GLY A 372 12.25 -32.32 -20.66
CA GLY A 372 13.42 -33.08 -21.13
C GLY A 372 14.31 -32.30 -22.11
N ILE A 373 14.26 -30.97 -22.07
CA ILE A 373 15.12 -30.10 -22.89
C ILE A 373 16.54 -30.16 -22.33
N ASP A 374 17.53 -30.38 -23.20
CA ASP A 374 18.95 -30.35 -22.82
C ASP A 374 19.34 -28.92 -22.39
N TRP A 375 19.36 -28.70 -21.07
CA TRP A 375 19.59 -27.42 -20.45
C TRP A 375 20.59 -27.54 -19.32
N VAL A 376 21.67 -26.74 -19.39
CA VAL A 376 22.64 -26.63 -18.30
C VAL A 376 22.04 -25.73 -17.23
N PHE A 377 21.81 -26.27 -16.04
CA PHE A 377 21.33 -25.48 -14.91
C PHE A 377 22.33 -24.36 -14.59
N ILE A 378 21.86 -23.12 -14.62
CA ILE A 378 22.68 -21.95 -14.26
C ILE A 378 22.17 -21.43 -12.91
N ASP A 379 23.02 -21.53 -11.89
CA ASP A 379 22.82 -20.84 -10.63
C ASP A 379 23.25 -19.38 -10.80
N PHE A 380 22.28 -18.46 -10.68
CA PHE A 380 22.52 -17.04 -10.88
C PHE A 380 22.95 -16.31 -9.59
N GLY A 381 23.12 -17.02 -8.47
CA GLY A 381 23.76 -16.48 -7.25
C GLY A 381 23.08 -15.27 -6.61
N MET A 382 21.88 -14.90 -7.07
CA MET A 382 21.06 -13.83 -6.50
C MET A 382 20.14 -14.39 -5.43
N ASP A 383 20.74 -14.95 -4.39
CA ASP A 383 19.96 -15.36 -3.24
C ASP A 383 19.64 -14.14 -2.36
N LEU A 384 18.57 -13.43 -2.72
CA LEU A 384 18.02 -12.37 -1.88
C LEU A 384 17.46 -12.92 -0.56
N ALA A 385 17.40 -14.25 -0.40
CA ALA A 385 17.00 -14.86 0.86
C ALA A 385 17.90 -14.41 2.01
N ALA A 386 19.19 -14.15 1.82
CA ALA A 386 20.05 -13.70 2.92
C ALA A 386 19.53 -12.40 3.60
N CYS A 387 19.07 -11.43 2.81
CA CYS A 387 18.51 -10.18 3.34
C CYS A 387 17.08 -10.38 3.87
N ILE A 388 16.25 -11.15 3.16
CA ILE A 388 14.87 -11.45 3.58
C ILE A 388 14.85 -12.21 4.90
N GLU A 389 15.71 -13.22 5.05
CA GLU A 389 15.85 -14.02 6.24
C GLU A 389 16.36 -13.21 7.42
N LEU A 390 17.34 -12.33 7.21
CA LEU A 390 17.80 -11.38 8.22
C LEU A 390 16.65 -10.53 8.79
N ILE A 391 15.67 -10.16 7.97
CA ILE A 391 14.54 -9.33 8.39
C ILE A 391 13.43 -10.15 9.05
N GLU A 392 13.02 -11.28 8.46
CA GLU A 392 11.78 -11.99 8.82
C GLU A 392 11.97 -13.23 9.70
N LYS A 393 13.11 -13.93 9.61
CA LYS A 393 13.28 -15.19 10.35
C LYS A 393 13.27 -14.96 11.87
N PRO A 394 13.04 -16.01 12.67
CA PRO A 394 13.25 -15.95 14.11
C PRO A 394 14.64 -15.38 14.42
N LEU A 395 14.72 -14.51 15.43
CA LEU A 395 15.94 -13.74 15.76
C LEU A 395 16.41 -12.76 14.67
N GLY A 396 15.61 -12.52 13.62
CA GLY A 396 15.82 -11.45 12.66
C GLY A 396 15.34 -10.09 13.18
N ILE A 397 15.49 -9.05 12.36
CA ILE A 397 15.24 -7.65 12.74
C ILE A 397 13.80 -7.47 13.27
N MET A 398 12.80 -8.01 12.58
CA MET A 398 11.40 -7.87 13.00
C MET A 398 11.11 -8.62 14.30
N SER A 399 11.69 -9.80 14.50
CA SER A 399 11.52 -10.60 15.73
C SER A 399 12.14 -9.89 16.93
N ILE A 400 13.36 -9.36 16.80
CA ILE A 400 14.04 -8.63 17.86
C ILE A 400 13.26 -7.36 18.21
N LEU A 401 12.73 -6.66 17.21
CA LEU A 401 11.91 -5.46 17.42
C LEU A 401 10.61 -5.79 18.17
N GLU A 402 9.94 -6.90 17.80
CA GLU A 402 8.74 -7.40 18.47
C GLU A 402 9.01 -7.75 19.94
N GLU A 403 10.11 -8.46 20.21
CA GLU A 403 10.50 -8.83 21.57
C GLU A 403 10.82 -7.61 22.43
N GLU A 404 11.61 -6.66 21.93
CA GLU A 404 11.93 -5.42 22.65
C GLU A 404 10.67 -4.58 22.92
N CYS A 405 9.65 -4.66 22.07
CA CYS A 405 8.39 -3.97 22.33
C CYS A 405 7.64 -4.51 23.56
N MET A 406 7.88 -5.76 23.94
CA MET A 406 7.25 -6.41 25.11
C MET A 406 7.93 -6.05 26.43
N PHE A 407 9.19 -5.60 26.41
CA PHE A 407 9.94 -5.25 27.62
C PHE A 407 9.68 -3.79 28.04
N PRO A 408 9.17 -3.53 29.25
CA PRO A 408 8.83 -2.16 29.68
C PRO A 408 10.00 -1.18 29.77
N LYS A 409 11.22 -1.69 29.95
CA LYS A 409 12.46 -0.90 30.08
C LYS A 409 13.34 -0.90 28.83
N ALA A 410 12.89 -1.51 27.73
CA ALA A 410 13.63 -1.48 26.47
C ALA A 410 13.60 -0.08 25.85
N SER A 411 14.70 0.28 25.19
CA SER A 411 14.88 1.52 24.44
C SER A 411 15.39 1.22 23.03
N ASP A 412 15.37 2.20 22.13
CA ASP A 412 15.90 2.00 20.78
C ASP A 412 17.41 1.64 20.83
N ASP A 413 18.14 2.09 21.86
CA ASP A 413 19.53 1.69 22.11
C ASP A 413 19.67 0.23 22.50
N THR A 414 18.79 -0.31 23.36
CA THR A 414 18.85 -1.75 23.70
C THR A 414 18.52 -2.61 22.49
N PHE A 415 17.58 -2.16 21.65
CA PHE A 415 17.28 -2.78 20.36
C PHE A 415 18.51 -2.79 19.43
N LYS A 416 19.18 -1.64 19.28
CA LYS A 416 20.42 -1.50 18.51
C LYS A 416 21.48 -2.49 18.96
N ASP A 417 21.75 -2.56 20.25
CA ASP A 417 22.81 -3.39 20.80
C ASP A 417 22.53 -4.88 20.55
N LYS A 418 21.26 -5.30 20.68
CA LYS A 418 20.84 -6.67 20.33
C LYS A 418 21.01 -6.97 18.84
N LEU A 419 20.65 -6.05 17.94
CA LEU A 419 20.89 -6.21 16.51
C LEU A 419 22.38 -6.43 16.21
N TYR A 420 23.23 -5.61 16.81
CA TYR A 420 24.68 -5.72 16.64
C TYR A 420 25.22 -7.06 17.16
N GLN A 421 24.81 -7.50 18.34
CA GLN A 421 25.26 -8.78 18.91
C GLN A 421 24.82 -9.99 18.06
N ASN A 422 23.63 -9.93 17.48
CA ASN A 422 23.06 -11.03 16.71
C ASN A 422 23.54 -11.09 15.26
N HIS A 423 23.83 -9.96 14.62
CA HIS A 423 24.04 -9.93 13.16
C HIS A 423 25.39 -9.36 12.71
N LEU A 424 26.05 -8.50 13.50
CA LEU A 424 27.32 -7.90 13.09
C LEU A 424 28.40 -8.97 12.95
N GLY A 425 29.06 -9.00 11.78
CA GLY A 425 30.09 -9.99 11.46
C GLY A 425 29.58 -11.40 11.20
N LYS A 426 28.28 -11.66 11.42
CA LYS A 426 27.63 -12.95 11.18
C LYS A 426 26.80 -12.94 9.89
N SER A 427 26.07 -11.85 9.62
CA SER A 427 25.28 -11.68 8.40
C SER A 427 26.00 -10.79 7.40
N LYS A 428 26.13 -11.26 6.15
CA LYS A 428 26.70 -10.47 5.05
C LYS A 428 25.81 -9.31 4.62
N ALA A 429 24.52 -9.36 4.95
CA ALA A 429 23.53 -8.34 4.57
C ALA A 429 23.39 -7.21 5.62
N PHE A 430 24.15 -7.27 6.73
CA PHE A 430 24.09 -6.30 7.83
C PHE A 430 25.44 -5.61 8.06
N GLY A 431 25.42 -4.28 8.19
CA GLY A 431 26.64 -3.47 8.33
C GLY A 431 26.52 -2.31 9.32
N LYS A 432 27.68 -1.75 9.67
CA LYS A 432 27.78 -0.47 10.38
C LYS A 432 27.68 0.70 9.40
N PRO A 433 27.08 1.83 9.78
CA PRO A 433 27.07 3.03 8.96
C PRO A 433 28.48 3.49 8.62
N VAL A 434 28.84 3.49 7.33
CA VAL A 434 30.20 3.86 6.87
C VAL A 434 30.28 5.35 6.53
N LYS A 435 29.20 5.90 5.95
CA LYS A 435 29.11 7.32 5.58
C LYS A 435 28.41 8.11 6.67
N LYS A 436 29.06 9.17 7.17
CA LYS A 436 28.40 10.21 7.97
C LYS A 436 27.49 11.02 7.05
N THR A 437 26.20 10.75 7.08
CA THR A 437 25.17 11.56 6.42
C THR A 437 24.74 12.70 7.34
N LYS A 438 23.93 13.63 6.81
CA LYS A 438 23.35 14.74 7.59
C LYS A 438 22.46 14.24 8.74
N TYR A 439 21.90 13.04 8.59
CA TYR A 439 20.99 12.42 9.54
C TYR A 439 21.68 11.26 10.25
N GLU A 440 21.31 11.02 11.50
CA GLU A 440 21.88 9.93 12.27
C GLU A 440 21.42 8.58 11.71
N ALA A 441 22.37 7.72 11.38
CA ALA A 441 22.12 6.34 10.97
C ALA A 441 22.72 5.38 12.00
N HIS A 442 22.01 4.28 12.27
CA HIS A 442 22.36 3.33 13.32
C HIS A 442 22.82 1.98 12.78
N PHE A 443 22.32 1.54 11.62
CA PHE A 443 22.80 0.35 10.91
C PHE A 443 22.56 0.48 9.40
N GLU A 444 23.22 -0.36 8.61
CA GLU A 444 23.03 -0.45 7.16
C GLU A 444 22.56 -1.85 6.77
N LEU A 445 21.66 -1.92 5.80
CA LEU A 445 21.31 -3.15 5.10
C LEU A 445 21.78 -3.10 3.66
N TYR A 446 22.29 -4.24 3.19
CA TYR A 446 22.70 -4.43 1.81
C TYR A 446 21.57 -5.12 1.05
N HIS A 447 20.67 -4.31 0.51
CA HIS A 447 19.54 -4.77 -0.32
C HIS A 447 19.97 -5.00 -1.76
N TYR A 448 19.13 -5.69 -2.53
CA TYR A 448 19.35 -5.88 -3.98
C TYR A 448 19.52 -4.56 -4.75
N ALA A 449 18.80 -3.51 -4.33
CA ALA A 449 18.81 -2.20 -4.99
C ALA A 449 19.98 -1.31 -4.55
N GLY A 450 20.64 -1.65 -3.44
CA GLY A 450 21.75 -0.86 -2.89
C GLY A 450 21.78 -0.85 -1.36
N THR A 451 22.78 -0.14 -0.82
CA THR A 451 22.95 0.03 0.62
C THR A 451 21.99 1.09 1.15
N VAL A 452 21.21 0.74 2.19
CA VAL A 452 20.29 1.66 2.85
C VAL A 452 20.69 1.84 4.30
N GLN A 453 20.80 3.10 4.72
CA GLN A 453 21.11 3.47 6.10
C GLN A 453 19.82 3.74 6.88
N TYR A 454 19.63 3.07 8.02
CA TYR A 454 18.41 3.18 8.83
C TYR A 454 18.66 3.91 10.15
N ASN A 455 17.76 4.84 10.48
CA ASN A 455 17.65 5.51 11.78
C ASN A 455 16.61 4.76 12.62
N ILE A 456 16.99 4.31 13.83
CA ILE A 456 16.12 3.52 14.72
C ILE A 456 15.32 4.36 15.73
N CYS A 457 15.50 5.68 15.77
CA CYS A 457 14.86 6.52 16.76
C CYS A 457 13.33 6.44 16.65
N GLY A 458 12.68 6.13 17.76
CA GLY A 458 11.26 5.93 17.89
C GLY A 458 10.74 4.61 17.30
N TRP A 459 11.59 3.64 16.95
CA TRP A 459 11.13 2.39 16.33
C TRP A 459 10.27 1.57 17.28
N LEU A 460 10.66 1.44 18.55
CA LEU A 460 9.84 0.72 19.53
C LEU A 460 8.46 1.36 19.69
N GLU A 461 8.41 2.68 19.79
CA GLU A 461 7.15 3.41 19.92
C GLU A 461 6.26 3.30 18.67
N LYS A 462 6.87 3.46 17.49
CA LYS A 462 6.19 3.28 16.20
C LYS A 462 5.65 1.87 16.02
N ASN A 463 6.37 0.86 16.48
CA ASN A 463 5.96 -0.53 16.34
C ASN A 463 4.89 -0.95 17.35
N LYS A 464 4.88 -0.36 18.55
CA LYS A 464 3.83 -0.54 19.57
C LYS A 464 2.50 0.12 19.16
N ASP A 465 2.59 1.30 18.54
CA ASP A 465 1.45 2.15 18.13
C ASP A 465 0.32 2.23 19.20
N PRO A 466 0.63 2.57 20.47
CA PRO A 466 -0.33 2.42 21.56
C PRO A 466 -1.47 3.44 21.45
N LEU A 467 -2.72 2.96 21.53
CA LEU A 467 -3.91 3.80 21.53
C LEU A 467 -4.41 4.05 22.95
N ASN A 468 -4.93 5.26 23.19
CA ASN A 468 -5.61 5.60 24.43
C ASN A 468 -7.02 5.00 24.43
N ASN A 469 -7.19 3.85 25.11
CA ASN A 469 -8.46 3.11 25.13
C ASN A 469 -9.63 3.92 25.70
N SER A 470 -9.40 4.81 26.67
CA SER A 470 -10.47 5.65 27.23
C SER A 470 -11.08 6.59 26.18
N VAL A 471 -10.24 7.12 25.28
CA VAL A 471 -10.71 7.95 24.16
C VAL A 471 -11.34 7.11 23.06
N VAL A 472 -10.80 5.91 22.81
CA VAL A 472 -11.42 4.97 21.86
C VAL A 472 -12.83 4.57 22.30
N ASP A 473 -13.06 4.38 23.60
CA ASP A 473 -14.40 4.10 24.15
C ASP A 473 -15.37 5.27 23.94
N LEU A 474 -14.88 6.51 23.94
CA LEU A 474 -15.68 7.67 23.53
C LEU A 474 -16.00 7.60 22.04
N TYR A 475 -15.05 7.25 21.17
CA TYR A 475 -15.29 7.11 19.74
C TYR A 475 -16.36 6.06 19.43
N LYS A 476 -16.34 4.92 20.14
CA LYS A 476 -17.39 3.87 20.02
C LYS A 476 -18.79 4.37 20.42
N LYS A 477 -18.89 5.40 21.25
CA LYS A 477 -20.15 5.98 21.75
C LYS A 477 -20.48 7.35 21.11
N ALA A 478 -19.71 7.78 20.13
CA ALA A 478 -19.89 9.06 19.46
C ALA A 478 -21.27 9.14 18.78
N SER A 479 -21.85 10.33 18.64
CA SER A 479 -23.11 10.49 17.90
C SER A 479 -22.95 10.36 16.39
N MET A 480 -21.71 10.51 15.88
CA MET A 480 -21.41 10.32 14.45
C MET A 480 -21.39 8.82 14.10
N LYS A 481 -22.35 8.36 13.30
CA LYS A 481 -22.46 6.94 12.88
C LYS A 481 -21.17 6.40 12.27
N LEU A 482 -20.53 7.17 11.38
CA LEU A 482 -19.28 6.77 10.74
C LEU A 482 -18.17 6.48 11.78
N MET A 483 -18.09 7.26 12.86
CA MET A 483 -17.13 7.01 13.95
C MET A 483 -17.41 5.65 14.60
N GLN A 484 -18.68 5.38 14.94
CA GLN A 484 -19.07 4.11 15.54
C GLN A 484 -18.69 2.93 14.64
N THR A 485 -19.03 2.99 13.35
CA THR A 485 -18.74 1.94 12.37
C THR A 485 -17.24 1.65 12.23
N ILE A 486 -16.40 2.70 12.19
CA ILE A 486 -14.94 2.57 12.06
C ILE A 486 -14.31 1.90 13.30
N TRP A 487 -14.94 2.06 14.48
CA TRP A 487 -14.43 1.55 15.76
C TRP A 487 -15.16 0.30 16.29
N GLU A 488 -16.24 -0.15 15.65
CA GLU A 488 -17.05 -1.31 16.07
C GLU A 488 -16.20 -2.59 16.24
N GLY A 489 -15.29 -2.84 15.29
CA GLY A 489 -14.39 -3.99 15.33
C GLY A 489 -13.11 -3.81 16.17
N TYR A 490 -12.92 -2.69 16.87
CA TYR A 490 -11.75 -2.51 17.74
C TYR A 490 -11.93 -3.24 19.06
N VAL A 491 -11.08 -4.24 19.29
CA VAL A 491 -10.92 -4.88 20.60
C VAL A 491 -9.59 -4.44 21.16
N SER A 492 -9.61 -3.87 22.37
CA SER A 492 -8.37 -3.48 23.03
C SER A 492 -7.56 -4.72 23.41
N PRO A 493 -6.21 -4.64 23.47
CA PRO A 493 -5.38 -5.74 23.96
C PRO A 493 -5.78 -6.20 25.37
N GLU A 494 -6.36 -5.31 26.18
CA GLU A 494 -6.83 -5.57 27.55
C GLU A 494 -8.13 -6.41 27.57
N GLU A 495 -9.05 -6.17 26.62
CA GLU A 495 -10.29 -6.95 26.47
C GLU A 495 -10.03 -8.33 25.85
N GLY A 496 -9.07 -8.43 24.93
CA GLY A 496 -8.72 -9.67 24.24
C GLY A 496 -8.06 -10.74 25.11
N ASN A 497 -7.44 -10.33 26.23
CA ASN A 497 -6.80 -11.23 27.21
C ASN A 497 -7.75 -11.69 28.33
N GLY A 498 -9.01 -11.24 28.37
CA GLY A 498 -9.97 -11.54 29.45
C GLY A 498 -10.71 -12.88 29.35
N GLY A 499 -10.30 -13.81 28.48
CA GLY A 499 -10.96 -15.12 28.32
C GLY A 499 -10.63 -16.09 29.47
N GLY A 500 -11.64 -16.41 30.29
CA GLY A 500 -11.55 -17.37 31.39
C GLY A 500 -10.98 -18.75 30.99
N LYS A 501 -10.38 -19.43 31.98
CA LYS A 501 -9.85 -20.81 31.87
C LYS A 501 -10.91 -21.74 31.27
N GLY A 502 -10.80 -22.07 29.97
CA GLY A 502 -11.61 -23.12 29.33
C GLY A 502 -12.08 -22.85 27.90
N GLY A 503 -12.07 -21.61 27.41
CA GLY A 503 -12.48 -21.28 26.03
C GLY A 503 -11.31 -21.31 25.05
N LYS A 504 -11.46 -22.00 23.92
CA LYS A 504 -10.51 -21.99 22.78
C LYS A 504 -10.14 -20.54 22.44
N ARG A 505 -8.91 -20.12 22.74
CA ARG A 505 -8.39 -18.76 22.51
C ARG A 505 -8.75 -18.29 21.10
N LYS A 506 -9.66 -17.33 20.95
CA LYS A 506 -9.74 -16.52 19.73
C LYS A 506 -8.41 -15.76 19.66
N LYS A 507 -7.56 -16.10 18.69
CA LYS A 507 -6.22 -15.52 18.41
C LYS A 507 -6.20 -13.99 18.15
N GLY A 508 -7.25 -13.24 18.48
CA GLY A 508 -7.40 -11.81 18.17
C GLY A 508 -6.98 -10.83 19.28
N GLY A 509 -6.64 -11.32 20.49
CA GLY A 509 -6.34 -10.48 21.65
C GLY A 509 -4.85 -10.29 22.00
N SER A 510 -3.93 -10.87 21.22
CA SER A 510 -2.50 -10.68 21.41
C SER A 510 -2.13 -9.24 21.08
N PHE A 511 -1.25 -8.62 21.87
CA PHE A 511 -0.59 -7.36 21.50
C PHE A 511 0.07 -7.56 20.12
N MET A 512 -0.56 -7.04 19.06
CA MET A 512 -0.05 -7.16 17.69
C MET A 512 0.67 -5.87 17.35
N THR A 513 1.97 -5.98 17.11
CA THR A 513 2.80 -4.87 16.65
C THR A 513 2.51 -4.56 15.18
N VAL A 514 2.92 -3.36 14.75
CA VAL A 514 2.84 -2.95 13.34
C VAL A 514 3.64 -3.91 12.45
N SER A 515 4.83 -4.37 12.90
CA SER A 515 5.66 -5.35 12.20
C SER A 515 4.96 -6.70 12.02
N SER A 516 4.23 -7.18 13.05
CA SER A 516 3.52 -8.45 13.00
C SER A 516 2.36 -8.38 12.01
N LEU A 517 1.56 -7.30 12.05
CA LEU A 517 0.49 -7.06 11.09
C LEU A 517 1.05 -6.96 9.67
N HIS A 518 2.14 -6.21 9.49
CA HIS A 518 2.80 -6.08 8.20
C HIS A 518 3.23 -7.45 7.65
N ARG A 519 3.91 -8.26 8.45
CA ARG A 519 4.37 -9.60 8.06
C ARG A 519 3.20 -10.51 7.68
N GLN A 520 2.11 -10.48 8.44
CA GLN A 520 0.91 -11.27 8.12
C GLN A 520 0.30 -10.85 6.78
N SER A 521 0.10 -9.54 6.56
CA SER A 521 -0.42 -9.02 5.31
C SER A 521 0.48 -9.33 4.12
N LEU A 522 1.80 -9.20 4.29
CA LEU A 522 2.76 -9.50 3.24
C LEU A 522 2.77 -11.00 2.89
N ASN A 523 2.69 -11.88 3.89
CA ASN A 523 2.63 -13.32 3.64
C ASN A 523 1.32 -13.74 2.95
N ALA A 524 0.20 -13.10 3.27
CA ALA A 524 -1.06 -13.29 2.55
C ALA A 524 -0.93 -12.87 1.07
N LEU A 525 -0.34 -11.69 0.81
CA LEU A 525 -0.07 -11.22 -0.55
C LEU A 525 0.82 -12.20 -1.33
N MET A 526 1.93 -12.63 -0.75
CA MET A 526 2.86 -13.57 -1.40
C MET A 526 2.22 -14.95 -1.66
N THR A 527 1.32 -15.40 -0.79
CA THR A 527 0.56 -16.64 -0.99
C THR A 527 -0.39 -16.50 -2.18
N ASN A 528 -1.12 -15.38 -2.26
CA ASN A 528 -2.00 -15.09 -3.41
C ASN A 528 -1.20 -15.02 -4.71
N LEU A 529 -0.05 -14.33 -4.73
CA LEU A 529 0.79 -14.22 -5.93
C LEU A 529 1.33 -15.58 -6.41
N ARG A 530 1.72 -16.46 -5.49
CA ARG A 530 2.19 -17.83 -5.83
C ARG A 530 1.09 -18.71 -6.42
N SER A 531 -0.18 -18.45 -6.13
CA SER A 531 -1.33 -19.15 -6.72
C SER A 531 -1.78 -18.61 -8.08
N THR A 532 -1.00 -17.71 -8.68
CA THR A 532 -1.31 -17.08 -9.97
C THR A 532 -0.13 -17.19 -10.93
N ALA A 533 -0.42 -17.21 -12.24
CA ALA A 533 0.60 -17.02 -13.27
C ALA A 533 0.96 -15.52 -13.40
N PRO A 534 2.21 -15.11 -13.11
CA PRO A 534 2.60 -13.73 -13.02
C PRO A 534 3.09 -13.14 -14.35
N HIS A 535 2.65 -11.92 -14.64
CA HIS A 535 3.06 -11.08 -15.76
C HIS A 535 3.78 -9.85 -15.20
N PHE A 536 4.98 -9.55 -15.68
CA PHE A 536 5.81 -8.49 -15.11
C PHE A 536 5.89 -7.25 -15.98
N VAL A 537 5.76 -6.08 -15.36
CA VAL A 537 5.98 -4.77 -15.99
C VAL A 537 6.98 -3.98 -15.13
N ARG A 538 8.14 -3.63 -15.70
CA ARG A 538 9.16 -2.81 -15.04
C ARG A 538 9.10 -1.37 -15.55
N CYS A 539 8.69 -0.45 -14.69
CA CYS A 539 8.64 0.97 -14.98
C CYS A 539 9.99 1.64 -14.64
N LEU A 540 10.49 2.49 -15.54
CA LEU A 540 11.75 3.21 -15.39
C LEU A 540 11.53 4.71 -15.36
N ILE A 541 12.28 5.40 -14.49
CA ILE A 541 12.34 6.85 -14.42
C ILE A 541 13.42 7.34 -15.39
N PRO A 542 13.10 8.21 -16.36
CA PRO A 542 14.08 8.67 -17.33
C PRO A 542 15.03 9.73 -16.75
N ASN A 543 14.56 10.61 -15.85
CA ASN A 543 15.36 11.64 -15.20
C ASN A 543 14.70 12.13 -13.89
N GLU A 544 15.49 12.66 -12.95
CA GLU A 544 14.98 13.24 -11.70
C GLU A 544 14.43 14.68 -11.87
N ARG A 545 14.77 15.34 -12.99
CA ARG A 545 14.35 16.72 -13.29
C ARG A 545 12.88 16.86 -13.69
N LYS A 546 12.19 15.72 -13.91
CA LYS A 546 10.80 15.63 -14.38
C LYS A 546 10.61 16.27 -15.77
N CYS A 547 11.64 16.21 -16.62
CA CYS A 547 11.63 16.77 -17.97
C CYS A 547 11.25 15.69 -19.01
N PRO A 548 10.20 15.89 -19.84
CA PRO A 548 9.89 14.94 -20.90
C PRO A 548 11.00 14.93 -21.96
N GLY A 549 11.32 13.75 -22.50
CA GLY A 549 12.31 13.58 -23.58
C GLY A 549 13.78 13.55 -23.14
N GLU A 550 14.11 13.94 -21.91
CA GLU A 550 15.47 13.80 -21.36
C GLU A 550 15.65 12.42 -20.71
N MET A 551 16.85 11.84 -20.84
CA MET A 551 17.21 10.56 -20.23
C MET A 551 18.60 10.62 -19.60
N ASP A 552 18.68 10.32 -18.31
CA ASP A 552 19.93 10.13 -17.59
C ASP A 552 20.36 8.66 -17.67
N SER A 553 21.46 8.43 -18.39
CA SER A 553 21.99 7.08 -18.61
C SER A 553 22.45 6.39 -17.32
N HIS A 554 23.02 7.14 -16.36
CA HIS A 554 23.49 6.56 -15.11
C HIS A 554 22.32 6.15 -14.21
N LEU A 555 21.29 7.00 -14.12
CA LEU A 555 20.07 6.71 -13.39
C LEU A 555 19.36 5.47 -13.95
N VAL A 556 19.22 5.39 -15.28
CA VAL A 556 18.54 4.26 -15.92
C VAL A 556 19.36 2.98 -15.79
N LEU A 557 20.69 3.05 -15.94
CA LEU A 557 21.56 1.89 -15.75
C LEU A 557 21.50 1.36 -14.31
N HIS A 558 21.42 2.25 -13.31
CA HIS A 558 21.22 1.87 -11.93
C HIS A 558 19.89 1.12 -11.75
N GLN A 559 18.79 1.69 -12.23
CA GLN A 559 17.47 1.04 -12.18
C GLN A 559 17.42 -0.32 -12.88
N LEU A 560 18.10 -0.48 -14.02
CA LEU A 560 18.14 -1.75 -14.76
C LEU A 560 18.84 -2.86 -13.98
N ARG A 561 19.88 -2.51 -13.22
CA ARG A 561 20.58 -3.43 -12.31
C ARG A 561 19.69 -3.79 -11.13
N CYS A 562 19.14 -2.78 -10.45
CA CYS A 562 18.30 -2.98 -9.28
C CYS A 562 17.05 -3.80 -9.63
N ASN A 563 16.35 -3.49 -10.72
CA ASN A 563 15.13 -4.23 -11.09
C ASN A 563 15.38 -5.66 -11.59
N GLY A 564 16.64 -6.13 -11.64
CA GLY A 564 17.01 -7.46 -12.15
C GLY A 564 16.75 -7.63 -13.65
N VAL A 565 16.68 -6.52 -14.40
CA VAL A 565 16.34 -6.54 -15.84
C VAL A 565 17.50 -7.11 -16.64
N LEU A 566 18.74 -6.75 -16.29
CA LEU A 566 19.92 -7.22 -17.02
C LEU A 566 20.06 -8.74 -16.94
N GLU A 567 19.73 -9.33 -15.79
CA GLU A 567 19.82 -10.76 -15.56
C GLU A 567 18.62 -11.51 -16.11
N GLY A 568 17.42 -10.92 -16.04
CA GLY A 568 16.28 -11.38 -16.82
C GLY A 568 16.60 -11.48 -18.32
N ILE A 569 17.23 -10.45 -18.91
CA ILE A 569 17.65 -10.46 -20.33
C ILE A 569 18.66 -11.58 -20.60
N ARG A 570 19.66 -11.78 -19.73
CA ARG A 570 20.66 -12.84 -19.92
C ARG A 570 20.01 -14.22 -20.00
N ILE A 571 18.94 -14.46 -19.25
CA ILE A 571 18.21 -15.72 -19.21
C ILE A 571 17.27 -15.86 -20.40
N CYS A 572 16.42 -14.87 -20.66
CA CYS A 572 15.53 -14.92 -21.81
C CYS A 572 16.29 -15.03 -23.14
N ARG A 573 17.54 -14.54 -23.20
CA ARG A 573 18.42 -14.69 -24.37
C ARG A 573 18.96 -16.12 -24.54
N LYS A 574 19.20 -16.83 -23.43
CA LYS A 574 19.69 -18.22 -23.47
C LYS A 574 18.53 -19.24 -23.55
N GLY A 575 17.39 -18.92 -22.95
CA GLY A 575 16.20 -19.77 -22.91
C GLY A 575 15.28 -19.61 -24.11
N PHE A 576 14.08 -20.17 -23.99
CA PHE A 576 13.03 -20.19 -25.01
C PHE A 576 11.85 -19.31 -24.60
N PRO A 577 11.82 -18.02 -25.01
CA PRO A 577 10.83 -17.06 -24.54
C PRO A 577 9.42 -17.27 -25.12
N ASN A 578 9.28 -18.05 -26.19
CA ASN A 578 7.99 -18.36 -26.82
C ASN A 578 7.65 -19.83 -26.61
N ARG A 579 6.45 -20.09 -26.09
CA ARG A 579 5.93 -21.44 -25.85
C ARG A 579 4.59 -21.58 -26.56
N VAL A 580 4.39 -22.70 -27.25
CA VAL A 580 3.14 -23.02 -27.93
C VAL A 580 2.80 -24.48 -27.61
N PRO A 581 1.57 -24.79 -27.17
CA PRO A 581 1.15 -26.17 -26.98
C PRO A 581 1.39 -27.01 -28.24
N TYR A 582 1.86 -28.25 -28.06
CA TYR A 582 2.25 -29.10 -29.19
C TYR A 582 1.07 -29.37 -30.15
N GLY A 583 -0.13 -29.61 -29.61
CA GLY A 583 -1.36 -29.80 -30.39
C GLY A 583 -1.67 -28.60 -31.27
N ASP A 584 -1.65 -27.40 -30.71
CA ASP A 584 -1.87 -26.15 -31.43
C ASP A 584 -0.82 -25.91 -32.52
N PHE A 585 0.46 -26.16 -32.21
CA PHE A 585 1.54 -26.04 -33.17
C PHE A 585 1.35 -27.01 -34.35
N LYS A 586 1.08 -28.30 -34.05
CA LYS A 586 0.82 -29.34 -35.06
C LYS A 586 -0.36 -28.95 -35.92
N GLN A 587 -1.53 -28.67 -35.33
CA GLN A 587 -2.74 -28.31 -36.07
C GLN A 587 -2.52 -27.10 -36.97
N ARG A 588 -1.82 -26.07 -36.47
CA ARG A 588 -1.59 -24.82 -37.20
C ARG A 588 -0.60 -24.94 -38.34
N TYR A 589 0.51 -25.66 -38.13
CA TYR A 589 1.62 -25.70 -39.10
C TYR A 589 1.62 -26.95 -39.98
N ARG A 590 0.76 -27.95 -39.71
CA ARG A 590 0.57 -29.13 -40.58
C ARG A 590 0.32 -28.76 -42.04
N ILE A 591 -0.38 -27.65 -42.30
CA ILE A 591 -0.63 -27.17 -43.66
C ILE A 591 0.65 -26.84 -44.45
N LEU A 592 1.77 -26.55 -43.78
CA LEU A 592 3.04 -26.25 -44.43
C LEU A 592 3.72 -27.51 -44.98
N ASN A 593 3.54 -28.65 -44.32
CA ASN A 593 4.05 -29.94 -44.77
C ASN A 593 3.19 -31.10 -44.23
N PRO A 594 2.07 -31.44 -44.91
CA PRO A 594 1.15 -32.48 -44.45
C PRO A 594 1.77 -33.87 -44.36
N ASN A 595 2.79 -34.14 -45.18
CA ASN A 595 3.45 -35.44 -45.27
C ASN A 595 4.43 -35.68 -44.10
N ALA A 596 4.94 -34.61 -43.48
CA ALA A 596 5.83 -34.71 -42.32
C ALA A 596 5.10 -35.03 -41.01
N ALA A 597 3.76 -34.85 -40.97
CA ALA A 597 2.92 -35.15 -39.80
C ALA A 597 1.61 -35.84 -40.24
N PRO A 598 1.65 -37.17 -40.52
CA PRO A 598 0.48 -37.94 -40.92
C PRO A 598 -0.58 -38.00 -39.81
N GLU A 599 -1.85 -38.14 -40.20
CA GLU A 599 -2.98 -38.31 -39.28
C GLU A 599 -2.84 -39.63 -38.51
N GLY A 600 -2.98 -39.59 -37.18
CA GLY A 600 -2.98 -40.78 -36.31
C GLY A 600 -1.60 -41.17 -35.77
N GLN A 601 -0.55 -40.39 -36.00
CA GLN A 601 0.78 -40.62 -35.43
C GLN A 601 1.17 -39.46 -34.50
N PHE A 602 1.26 -39.79 -33.21
CA PHE A 602 1.71 -38.96 -32.08
C PHE A 602 0.74 -37.84 -31.61
N MET A 603 0.23 -38.02 -30.39
CA MET A 603 -0.69 -37.14 -29.64
C MET A 603 -2.07 -36.86 -30.29
N ASP A 604 -2.55 -37.74 -31.17
CA ASP A 604 -3.90 -37.67 -31.75
C ASP A 604 -4.95 -38.45 -30.92
N SER A 605 -4.72 -38.64 -29.61
CA SER A 605 -5.60 -39.39 -28.67
C SER A 605 -6.05 -38.52 -27.51
#